data_AF-A0A098AVX7-F1
#
_entry.id   AF-A0A098AVX7-F1
#
_cell.length_a   1.000
_cell.length_b   1.000
_cell.length_c   1.000
_cell.angle_alpha   90.00
_cell.angle_beta   90.00
_cell.angle_gamma   90.00
#
_symmetry.space_group_name_H-M   'P 1'
#
loop_
_entity.id
_entity.type
_entity.pdbx_description
1 polymer ?
#
loop_
_entity_poly.entity_id
_entity_poly.type
_entity_poly.pdbx_seq_one_letter_code
_entity_poly.pdbx_strand_id
1 'polypeptide(L)' 'MPEYMLERAELYIIPEPKTKNRTHQTTRWKQVATGDNLEALQKYAETYKGRDNLHLRIIDRGLNIIVKI' A
#
# COMPACT_ATOMS: atom_id res chain seq x y z
N MET A 1 -11.72 -6.11 14.84
CA MET A 1 -11.00 -5.39 13.76
C MET A 1 -9.61 -5.97 13.71
N PRO A 2 -9.09 -6.27 12.51
CA PRO A 2 -7.79 -6.92 12.35
C PRO A 2 -6.66 -6.05 12.92
N GLU A 3 -5.65 -6.68 13.49
CA GLU A 3 -4.53 -6.01 14.18
C GLU A 3 -3.55 -5.35 13.20
N TYR A 4 -3.36 -5.94 12.02
CA TYR A 4 -2.44 -5.49 11.00
C TYR A 4 -3.10 -5.39 9.62
N MET A 5 -2.60 -4.48 8.80
CA MET A 5 -3.05 -4.30 7.41
C MET A 5 -1.85 -4.19 6.47
N LEU A 6 -1.88 -4.94 5.37
CA LEU A 6 -0.94 -4.81 4.26
C LEU A 6 -1.50 -3.83 3.24
N GLU A 7 -0.70 -2.84 2.85
CA GLU A 7 -1.06 -1.85 1.84
C GLU A 7 -0.04 -1.83 0.70
N ARG A 8 -0.53 -1.55 -0.52
CA ARG A 8 0.30 -1.33 -1.70
C ARG A 8 0.24 0.12 -2.16
N ALA A 9 1.37 0.61 -2.63
CA ALA A 9 1.46 1.83 -3.42
C ALA A 9 0.78 1.61 -4.78
N GLU A 10 -0.24 2.41 -5.08
CA GLU A 10 -0.92 2.42 -6.37
C GLU A 10 -0.85 3.83 -6.95
N LEU A 11 -0.45 3.93 -8.22
CA LEU A 11 -0.46 5.21 -8.94
C LEU A 11 -1.89 5.74 -9.02
N TYR A 12 -2.04 7.00 -8.66
CA TYR A 12 -3.29 7.72 -8.69
C TYR A 12 -3.09 9.02 -9.48
N ILE A 13 -3.94 9.21 -10.47
CA ILE A 13 -3.99 10.43 -11.27
C ILE A 13 -5.02 11.34 -10.62
N ILE A 14 -4.57 12.50 -10.14
CA ILE A 14 -5.47 13.53 -9.64
C ILE A 14 -6.07 14.24 -10.86
N PRO A 15 -7.40 14.19 -11.08
CA PRO A 15 -8.02 14.93 -12.15
C PRO A 15 -8.06 16.42 -11.79
N GLU A 16 -7.12 17.19 -12.31
CA GLU A 16 -7.12 18.64 -12.13
C GLU A 16 -8.10 19.30 -13.12
N PRO A 17 -8.83 20.36 -12.70
CA PRO A 17 -9.62 21.16 -13.62
C PRO A 17 -8.70 21.75 -14.67
N LYS A 18 -8.97 21.48 -15.95
CA LYS A 18 -8.18 21.77 -17.18
C LYS A 18 -7.33 23.06 -17.15
N THR A 19 -6.28 23.11 -16.35
CA THR A 19 -5.18 24.06 -16.46
C THR A 19 -4.12 23.43 -17.34
N LYS A 20 -3.56 24.23 -18.25
CA LYS A 20 -2.79 23.79 -19.43
C LYS A 20 -1.64 22.81 -19.16
N ASN A 21 -1.18 22.65 -17.92
CA ASN A 21 0.01 21.87 -17.57
C ASN A 21 -0.21 21.04 -16.29
N ARG A 22 0.19 19.76 -16.38
CA ARG A 22 0.48 18.77 -15.33
C ARG A 22 -0.68 17.89 -14.86
N THR A 23 -0.75 16.68 -15.42
CA THR A 23 -1.20 15.51 -14.66
C THR A 23 -0.23 15.27 -13.51
N HIS A 24 -0.60 15.65 -12.28
CA HIS A 24 0.14 15.27 -11.08
C HIS A 24 -0.09 13.77 -10.82
N GLN A 25 0.92 12.95 -11.12
CA GLN A 25 0.95 11.56 -10.69
C GLN A 25 1.36 11.53 -9.22
N THR A 26 0.47 11.00 -8.39
CA THR A 26 0.74 10.75 -6.97
C THR A 26 0.50 9.29 -6.67
N THR A 27 0.91 8.83 -5.50
CA THR A 27 0.71 7.45 -5.06
C THR A 27 -0.30 7.44 -3.93
N ARG A 28 -1.32 6.58 -4.03
CA ARG A 28 -2.22 6.27 -2.91
C ARG A 28 -1.87 4.90 -2.35
N TRP A 29 -2.06 4.74 -1.05
CA TRP A 29 -1.95 3.43 -0.41
C TRP A 29 -3.30 2.74 -0.45
N LYS A 30 -3.32 1.51 -0.94
CA LYS A 30 -4.53 0.68 -1.05
C LYS A 30 -4.34 -0.57 -0.22
N GLN A 31 -5.30 -0.84 0.67
CA GLN A 31 -5.35 -2.06 1.45
C GLN A 31 -5.45 -3.28 0.52
N VAL A 32 -4.59 -4.27 0.78
CA VAL A 32 -4.49 -5.53 0.04
C VAL A 32 -5.01 -6.67 0.89
N ALA A 33 -4.54 -6.76 2.13
CA ALA A 33 -4.88 -7.83 3.05
C ALA A 33 -4.89 -7.32 4.49
N THR A 34 -5.55 -8.06 5.38
CA THR A 34 -5.60 -7.78 6.82
C THR A 34 -5.50 -9.07 7.60
N GLY A 35 -4.97 -9.00 8.81
CA GLY A 35 -4.90 -10.15 9.68
C GLY A 35 -4.34 -9.79 11.05
N ASP A 36 -4.44 -10.74 11.98
CA ASP A 36 -3.97 -10.56 13.35
C ASP A 36 -2.54 -11.07 13.55
N ASN A 37 -1.97 -11.75 12.54
CA ASN A 37 -0.61 -12.28 12.58
C ASN A 37 0.31 -11.55 11.59
N LEU A 38 1.31 -10.85 12.13
CA LEU A 38 2.31 -10.11 11.37
C LEU A 38 3.15 -11.00 10.45
N GLU A 39 3.62 -12.15 10.93
CA GLU A 39 4.48 -13.05 10.14
C GLU A 39 3.74 -13.64 8.93
N ALA A 40 2.46 -13.97 9.12
CA ALA A 40 1.61 -14.46 8.04
C ALA A 40 1.42 -13.40 6.95
N LEU A 41 1.21 -12.13 7.35
CA LEU A 41 1.11 -11.00 6.44
C LEU A 41 2.41 -10.70 5.70
N GLN A 42 3.56 -10.85 6.35
CA GLN A 42 4.87 -10.70 5.72
C GLN A 42 5.11 -11.76 4.65
N LYS A 43 4.87 -13.04 4.94
CA LYS A 43 4.96 -14.14 3.96
C LYS A 43 4.01 -13.94 2.78
N TYR A 44 2.80 -13.48 3.07
CA TYR A 44 1.85 -13.11 2.02
C TYR A 44 2.37 -11.94 1.19
N ALA A 45 2.96 -10.91 1.80
CA ALA A 45 3.52 -9.76 1.10
C ALA A 45 4.69 -10.14 0.17
N GLU A 46 5.58 -11.04 0.61
CA GLU A 46 6.66 -11.58 -0.23
C GLU A 46 6.10 -12.31 -1.46
N THR A 47 5.06 -13.12 -1.27
CA THR A 47 4.37 -13.82 -2.36
C THR A 47 3.63 -12.84 -3.29
N TYR A 48 3.01 -11.81 -2.71
CA TYR A 48 2.22 -10.80 -3.42
C TYR A 48 3.07 -9.86 -4.27
N LYS A 49 4.28 -9.52 -3.80
CA LYS A 49 5.19 -8.62 -4.50
C LYS A 49 5.53 -9.13 -5.91
N GLY A 50 5.54 -10.45 -6.13
CA GLY A 50 5.67 -11.03 -7.47
C GLY A 50 6.92 -10.52 -8.23
N ARG A 51 6.79 -10.33 -9.55
CA ARG A 51 7.85 -9.77 -10.43
C ARG A 51 7.85 -8.23 -10.50
N ASP A 52 6.82 -7.59 -9.99
CA ASP A 52 6.67 -6.13 -10.07
C ASP A 52 7.34 -5.46 -8.87
N ASN A 53 8.00 -4.32 -9.10
CA ASN A 53 8.57 -3.49 -8.04
C ASN A 53 7.48 -2.71 -7.28
N LEU A 54 6.49 -3.43 -6.75
CA LEU A 54 5.45 -2.85 -5.90
C LEU A 54 6.05 -2.46 -4.55
N HIS A 55 5.82 -1.21 -4.14
CA HIS A 55 6.12 -0.79 -2.78
C HIS A 55 4.98 -1.24 -1.86
N LEU A 56 5.32 -2.01 -0.84
CA LEU A 56 4.38 -2.56 0.13
C LEU A 56 4.72 -2.04 1.52
N ARG A 57 3.70 -1.96 2.38
CA ARG A 57 3.89 -1.66 3.80
C ARG A 57 2.88 -2.38 4.65
N ILE A 58 3.29 -2.75 5.86
CA ILE A 58 2.39 -3.27 6.89
C ILE A 58 2.20 -2.20 7.95
N ILE A 59 0.94 -1.90 8.27
CA ILE A 59 0.54 -0.95 9.30
C ILE A 59 -0.18 -1.67 10.43
N ASP A 60 -0.06 -1.14 11.65
CA ASP A 60 -0.87 -1.58 12.80
C ASP A 60 -2.26 -0.93 12.79
N ARG A 61 -3.08 -1.32 13.76
CA ARG A 61 -4.39 -0.71 14.04
C ARG A 61 -4.29 0.79 14.40
N GLY A 62 -3.15 1.25 14.89
CA GLY A 62 -2.84 2.66 15.17
C GLY A 62 -2.40 3.46 13.94
N LEU A 63 -2.41 2.86 12.74
CA LEU A 63 -1.92 3.44 11.48
C LEU A 63 -0.41 3.73 11.46
N ASN A 64 0.35 3.13 12.38
CA ASN A 64 1.81 3.20 12.39
C ASN A 64 2.38 2.19 11.38
N ILE A 65 3.41 2.60 10.65
CA ILE A 65 4.12 1.70 9.74
C ILE A 65 5.08 0.83 10.54
N ILE A 66 4.84 -0.47 10.49
CA ILE A 66 5.68 -1.46 11.19
C ILE A 66 6.79 -1.95 10.27
N VAL A 67 6.44 -2.23 9.01
CA VAL A 67 7.35 -2.83 8.03
C VAL A 67 7.18 -2.17 6.67
N LYS A 68 8.30 -1.88 5.99
CA LYS A 68 8.35 -1.44 4.59
C LYS A 68 9.01 -2.55 3.78
N ILE A 69 8.38 -2.94 2.68
CA ILE A 69 8.78 -4.07 1.84
C ILE A 69 8.92 -3.61 0.39
#